data_AF-A0A959RLK7-F1
#
_entry.id   AF-A0A959RLK7-F1
#
_cell.length_a   1.000
_cell.length_b   1.000
_cell.length_c   1.000
_cell.angle_alpha   90.00
_cell.angle_beta   90.00
_cell.angle_gamma   90.00
#
_symmetry.space_group_name_H-M   'P 1'
#
loop_
_entity.id
_entity.type
_entity.pdbx_description
1 polymer ?
#
loop_
_entity_poly.entity_id
_entity_poly.type
_entity_poly.pdbx_seq_one_letter_code
_entity_poly.pdbx_strand_id
1 'polypeptide(L)' 'MRKLKKLTQLELAVMMDNHPEQISRIERGLHNVTICSLKKIAEVLGVSVSKLLPE' A
#
# COMPACT_ATOMS: atom_id res chain seq x y z
N MET A 1 -1.92 -7.27 5.29
CA MET A 1 -1.92 -5.80 5.41
C MET A 1 -3.33 -5.20 5.30
N ARG A 2 -3.86 -4.82 4.12
CA ARG A 2 -5.19 -4.18 4.02
C ARG A 2 -6.37 -5.02 4.54
N LYS A 3 -6.30 -6.34 4.34
CA LYS A 3 -7.34 -7.29 4.78
C LYS A 3 -7.50 -7.32 6.31
N LEU A 4 -6.43 -7.04 7.05
CA LEU A 4 -6.46 -6.97 8.52
C LEU A 4 -7.25 -5.74 9.00
N LYS A 5 -7.24 -4.66 8.21
CA LYS A 5 -8.06 -3.46 8.42
C LYS A 5 -9.43 -3.52 7.72
N LYS A 6 -9.79 -4.67 7.14
CA LYS A 6 -11.02 -4.88 6.35
C LYS A 6 -11.20 -3.88 5.19
N LEU A 7 -10.10 -3.44 4.60
CA LEU A 7 -10.10 -2.49 3.47
C LEU A 7 -10.05 -3.20 2.13
N THR A 8 -10.87 -2.71 1.20
CA THR A 8 -10.76 -2.96 -0.24
C THR A 8 -9.54 -2.25 -0.83
N GLN A 9 -9.16 -2.62 -2.06
CA GLN A 9 -8.10 -1.89 -2.78
C GLN A 9 -8.51 -0.46 -3.08
N LEU A 10 -9.79 -0.23 -3.39
CA LEU A 10 -10.35 1.10 -3.66
C LEU A 10 -10.30 2.00 -2.42
N GLU A 11 -10.74 1.51 -1.25
CA GLU A 11 -10.72 2.30 -0.01
C GLU A 11 -9.30 2.65 0.41
N LEU A 12 -8.36 1.72 0.28
CA LEU A 12 -6.96 2.00 0.55
C LEU A 12 -6.39 3.05 -0.43
N ALA A 13 -6.75 2.97 -1.70
CA ALA A 13 -6.32 3.92 -2.72
C ALA A 13 -6.85 5.34 -2.42
N VAL A 14 -8.13 5.46 -2.07
CA VAL A 14 -8.75 6.73 -1.66
C VAL A 14 -8.05 7.32 -0.44
N MET A 15 -7.78 6.52 0.59
CA MET A 15 -7.07 7.00 1.79
C MET A 15 -5.63 7.43 1.51
N MET A 16 -5.02 6.90 0.46
CA MET A 16 -3.66 7.25 0.05
C MET A 16 -3.60 8.39 -0.96
N ASP A 17 -4.75 8.95 -1.36
CA ASP A 17 -4.86 9.88 -2.48
C ASP A 17 -4.17 9.32 -3.74
N ASN A 18 -4.55 8.08 -4.08
CA ASN A 18 -3.89 7.31 -5.12
C ASN A 18 -4.89 6.50 -5.95
N HIS A 19 -4.46 6.00 -7.12
CA HIS A 19 -5.32 5.17 -7.96
C HIS A 19 -5.33 3.70 -7.49
N PRO A 20 -6.49 3.00 -7.56
CA PRO A 20 -6.61 1.57 -7.18
C PRO A 20 -5.61 0.66 -7.89
N GLU A 21 -5.24 1.00 -9.12
CA GLU A 21 -4.23 0.28 -9.89
C GLU A 21 -2.87 0.28 -9.19
N GLN A 22 -2.49 1.39 -8.53
CA GLN A 22 -1.24 1.47 -7.78
C GLN A 22 -1.24 0.49 -6.60
N ILE A 23 -2.35 0.39 -5.87
CA ILE A 23 -2.50 -0.60 -4.79
C ILE A 23 -2.36 -2.03 -5.33
N SER A 24 -3.02 -2.33 -6.45
CA SER A 24 -2.91 -3.63 -7.12
C SER A 24 -1.47 -3.95 -7.56
N ARG A 25 -0.72 -2.97 -8.06
CA ARG A 25 0.70 -3.15 -8.45
C ARG A 25 1.59 -3.42 -7.24
N ILE A 26 1.34 -2.73 -6.12
CA ILE A 26 2.06 -2.90 -4.86
C ILE A 26 1.80 -4.30 -4.28
N GLU A 27 0.54 -4.74 -4.22
CA GLU A 27 0.18 -6.07 -3.71
C GLU A 27 0.77 -7.20 -4.55
N ARG A 28 1.06 -6.94 -5.84
CA ARG A 28 1.69 -7.89 -6.76
C ARG A 28 3.22 -7.81 -6.79
N GLY A 29 3.85 -6.95 -5.98
CA GLY A 29 5.31 -6.82 -5.94
C GLY A 29 5.93 -6.32 -7.25
N LEU A 30 5.19 -5.54 -8.04
CA LEU A 30 5.72 -5.00 -9.30
C LEU A 30 6.79 -3.95 -8.99
N HIS A 31 7.98 -4.12 -9.58
CA HIS A 31 9.26 -3.52 -9.17
C HIS A 31 9.37 -1.98 -9.23
N ASN A 32 8.31 -1.25 -9.62
CA ASN A 32 8.36 0.20 -9.83
C ASN A 32 7.52 0.99 -8.82
N VAL A 33 7.35 0.48 -7.59
CA VAL A 33 6.73 1.26 -6.52
C VAL A 33 7.81 2.12 -5.87
N THR A 34 7.61 3.44 -5.86
CA THR A 34 8.55 4.36 -5.23
C THR A 34 8.52 4.22 -3.71
N ILE A 35 9.66 4.50 -3.07
CA ILE A 35 9.78 4.55 -1.60
C ILE A 35 8.76 5.53 -1.00
N CYS A 36 8.48 6.66 -1.67
CA CYS A 36 7.46 7.62 -1.25
C CYS A 36 6.06 6.99 -1.17
N SER A 37 5.68 6.18 -2.16
CA SER A 37 4.40 5.46 -2.14
C SER A 37 4.36 4.44 -1.00
N LEU A 38 5.43 3.67 -0.79
CA LEU A 38 5.51 2.74 0.34
C LEU A 38 5.40 3.45 1.69
N LYS A 39 6.00 4.63 1.83
CA LYS A 39 5.92 5.44 3.06
C LYS A 39 4.50 5.90 3.34
N LYS A 40 3.78 6.42 2.32
CA LYS A 40 2.37 6.79 2.46
C LYS A 40 1.48 5.60 2.84
N ILE A 41 1.70 4.43 2.25
CA ILE A 41 0.98 3.20 2.63
C ILE A 41 1.23 2.88 4.10
N ALA A 42 2.50 2.90 4.51
CA ALA A 42 2.91 2.58 5.87
C ALA A 42 2.26 3.54 6.88
N GLU A 43 2.21 4.83 6.58
CA GLU A 43 1.53 5.86 7.38
C GLU A 43 0.02 5.60 7.49
N VAL A 44 -0.68 5.38 6.37
CA VAL A 44 -2.13 5.07 6.36
C VAL A 44 -2.44 3.76 7.09
N LEU A 45 -1.57 2.77 6.94
CA LEU A 45 -1.71 1.48 7.61
C LEU A 45 -1.22 1.50 9.06
N GLY A 46 -0.51 2.54 9.51
CA GLY A 46 0.08 2.61 10.85
C GLY A 46 1.10 1.50 11.12
N VAL A 47 1.90 1.14 10.11
CA VAL A 47 2.93 0.08 10.18
C VAL A 47 4.29 0.64 9.73
N SER A 48 5.38 -0.07 10.01
CA SER A 48 6.68 0.28 9.43
C SER A 48 6.73 -0.06 7.94
N VAL A 49 7.46 0.72 7.15
CA VAL A 49 7.71 0.46 5.72
C VAL A 49 8.32 -0.93 5.50
N SER A 50 9.16 -1.40 6.43
CA SER A 50 9.77 -2.74 6.37
C SER A 50 8.74 -3.87 6.35
N LYS A 51 7.55 -3.68 6.92
CA LYS A 51 6.46 -4.67 6.87
C LYS A 51 5.75 -4.73 5.51
N LEU A 52 6.07 -3.82 4.58
CA LEU A 52 5.56 -3.80 3.21
C LEU A 52 6.54 -4.40 2.21
N LEU A 53 7.78 -4.66 2.63
CA LEU A 53 8.80 -5.31 1.82
C LEU A 53 8.71 -6.83 1.98
N PRO A 54 9.00 -7.62 0.94
CA PRO A 54 9.22 -9.06 1.09
C PRO A 54 10.41 -9.32 2.04
N GLU A 55 10.40 -10.47 2.72
CA GLU A 55 11.55 -10.95 3.53
C GLU A 55 12.80 -11.19 2.68
#